data_AF-B4F919-F1
#
_entry.id   AF-B4F919-F1
#
_cell.length_a   1.000
_cell.length_b   1.000
_cell.length_c   1.000
_cell.angle_alpha   90.00
_cell.angle_beta   90.00
_cell.angle_gamma   90.00
#
_symmetry.space_group_name_H-M   'P 1'
#
loop_
_entity.id
_entity.type
_entity.pdbx_description
1 polymer ?
#
loop_
_entity_poly.entity_id
_entity_poly.type
_entity_poly.pdbx_seq_one_letter_code
_entity_poly.pdbx_strand_id
1 'polypeptide(L)'
;MALSIKPLFAQSLNNLGVVYTVQGKMDSAASMIEKAIHANPTYAEAYNNLGVLYRDAGSITLAIHAYERCLQIDPDSRNAGQNRLLAMNYIDEGSDDKLYEAHREWGKRFMKLYPQYTSWDNSKVADRPLIIGYLSPDYFTHSVSYFIEAPLTHHDSTVCKVVVYSGVVKADAKTLRFKDKVLKKGGLWRDIYGIDEKRVASLVREDKVDILVELTGHTANNKLGTMACRPAPIQVTWIGYPNTTGLPTIDYRISDSLTDPPMTKQKHVEELVRLPESFLCYTPSPEAGPVCPTPAISNGFVTFGSFNNLAKITPKVLQVWARILCSVPNSRLVVKCKPFCCENIRQKFLATLEELGLESLRVDLLPLIHLNHDHMQAYSLMDISLDTFPYAGTTTTCESLYMGVPCVTMAGAVHAHNVGVSLLSKVGLGRLVAKTEDEYVSLALDLASDVNALQELRMTLRELMMKSPVCEGERFTRGLEAAYMDMWRRYCDGDVPSLRRLALLEEHPVANGPDSDKTSEKLADLKAQRASATVEEDNQPPAMANGVRSPSSPAAAKCESNGHSSQ
;
A
#
# COMPACT_ATOMS: atom_id res chain seq x y z
N MET A 1 -6.98 -37.28 -12.58
CA MET A 1 -7.53 -38.43 -11.83
C MET A 1 -8.83 -38.09 -11.10
N ALA A 2 -8.89 -37.11 -10.20
CA ALA A 2 -10.15 -36.76 -9.53
C ALA A 2 -11.28 -36.41 -10.53
N LEU A 3 -10.98 -35.58 -11.53
CA LEU A 3 -11.95 -35.18 -12.56
C LEU A 3 -12.35 -36.29 -13.54
N SER A 4 -11.55 -37.36 -13.69
CA SER A 4 -11.97 -38.51 -14.51
C SER A 4 -13.01 -39.38 -13.79
N ILE A 5 -13.06 -39.30 -12.45
CA ILE A 5 -14.05 -40.00 -11.62
C ILE A 5 -15.30 -39.11 -11.42
N LYS A 6 -15.10 -37.82 -11.13
CA LYS A 6 -16.18 -36.83 -10.96
C LYS A 6 -15.89 -35.55 -11.77
N PRO A 7 -16.36 -35.47 -13.03
CA PRO A 7 -16.03 -34.36 -13.94
C PRO A 7 -16.47 -32.98 -13.45
N LEU A 8 -17.56 -32.91 -12.67
CA LEU A 8 -18.12 -31.68 -12.11
C LEU A 8 -17.76 -31.48 -10.64
N PHE A 9 -16.60 -31.98 -10.19
CA PHE A 9 -16.17 -31.73 -8.81
C PHE A 9 -15.53 -30.35 -8.67
N ALA A 10 -16.31 -29.39 -8.15
CA ALA A 10 -15.93 -27.96 -8.07
C ALA A 10 -14.54 -27.72 -7.46
N GLN A 11 -14.20 -28.37 -6.34
CA GLN A 11 -12.89 -28.22 -5.69
C GLN A 11 -11.73 -28.65 -6.60
N SER A 12 -11.89 -29.76 -7.32
CA SER A 12 -10.84 -30.24 -8.24
C SER A 12 -10.72 -29.38 -9.49
N LEU A 13 -11.84 -28.85 -10.00
CA LEU A 13 -11.85 -27.89 -11.12
C LEU A 13 -11.13 -26.59 -10.71
N ASN A 14 -11.46 -26.05 -9.54
CA ASN A 14 -10.82 -24.86 -8.98
C ASN A 14 -9.30 -25.07 -8.78
N ASN A 15 -8.90 -26.17 -8.15
CA ASN A 15 -7.49 -26.49 -7.94
C ASN A 15 -6.72 -26.62 -9.27
N LEU A 16 -7.34 -27.21 -10.29
CA LEU A 16 -6.74 -27.26 -11.63
C LEU A 16 -6.62 -25.87 -12.25
N GLY A 17 -7.61 -24.99 -12.04
CA GLY A 17 -7.54 -23.58 -12.43
C GLY A 17 -6.39 -22.83 -11.75
N VAL A 18 -6.17 -23.05 -10.45
CA VAL A 18 -5.03 -22.49 -9.72
C VAL A 18 -3.70 -22.99 -10.30
N VAL A 19 -3.58 -24.28 -10.61
CA VAL A 19 -2.38 -24.83 -11.27
C VAL A 19 -2.14 -24.18 -12.63
N TYR A 20 -3.19 -24.00 -13.45
CA TYR A 20 -3.06 -23.28 -14.73
C TYR A 20 -2.67 -21.81 -14.55
N THR A 21 -3.13 -21.16 -13.49
CA THR A 21 -2.72 -19.78 -13.14
C THR A 21 -1.23 -19.73 -12.84
N VAL A 22 -0.69 -20.68 -12.06
CA VAL A 22 0.74 -20.79 -11.77
C VAL A 22 1.56 -21.06 -13.04
N GLN A 23 1.02 -21.83 -13.97
CA GLN A 23 1.63 -22.11 -15.28
C GLN A 23 1.49 -20.96 -16.30
N GLY A 24 0.81 -19.86 -15.96
CA GLY A 24 0.58 -18.74 -16.89
C GLY A 24 -0.48 -19.02 -17.97
N LYS A 25 -1.22 -20.12 -17.86
CA LYS A 25 -2.29 -20.51 -18.82
C LYS A 25 -3.63 -19.90 -18.41
N MET A 26 -3.73 -18.58 -18.53
CA MET A 26 -4.85 -17.83 -17.96
C MET A 26 -6.22 -18.21 -18.53
N ASP A 27 -6.35 -18.45 -19.84
CA ASP A 27 -7.63 -18.87 -20.42
C ASP A 27 -8.09 -20.24 -19.91
N SER A 28 -7.14 -21.19 -19.77
CA SER A 28 -7.42 -22.50 -19.19
C SER A 28 -7.79 -22.38 -17.71
N ALA A 29 -7.14 -21.46 -16.99
CA ALA A 29 -7.46 -21.18 -15.59
C ALA A 29 -8.88 -20.64 -15.43
N ALA A 30 -9.25 -19.62 -16.20
CA ALA A 30 -10.59 -19.03 -16.21
C ALA A 30 -11.64 -20.11 -16.49
N SER A 31 -11.45 -20.88 -17.56
CA SER A 31 -12.39 -21.93 -17.96
C SER A 31 -12.60 -22.97 -16.85
N MET A 32 -11.55 -23.40 -16.15
CA MET A 32 -11.69 -24.38 -15.07
C MET A 32 -12.38 -23.79 -13.84
N ILE A 33 -12.07 -22.54 -13.49
CA ILE A 33 -12.69 -21.85 -12.35
C ILE A 33 -14.17 -21.58 -12.63
N GLU A 34 -14.51 -21.13 -13.84
CA GLU A 34 -15.89 -20.93 -14.27
C GLU A 34 -16.67 -22.25 -14.23
N LYS A 35 -16.10 -23.37 -14.71
CA LYS A 35 -16.73 -24.69 -14.57
C LYS A 35 -16.93 -25.08 -13.10
N ALA A 36 -16.00 -24.72 -12.22
CA ALA A 36 -16.16 -24.94 -10.78
C ALA A 36 -17.36 -24.17 -10.21
N ILE A 37 -17.53 -22.91 -10.63
CA ILE A 37 -18.67 -22.05 -10.25
C ILE A 37 -19.98 -22.62 -10.81
N HIS A 38 -20.02 -23.05 -12.07
CA HIS A 38 -21.22 -23.68 -12.65
C HIS A 38 -21.59 -24.97 -11.93
N ALA A 39 -20.59 -25.78 -11.55
CA ALA A 39 -20.81 -27.03 -10.81
C ALA A 39 -21.28 -26.79 -9.37
N ASN A 40 -20.82 -25.72 -8.72
CA ASN A 40 -21.29 -25.29 -7.42
C ASN A 40 -21.26 -23.76 -7.30
N PRO A 41 -22.40 -23.07 -7.52
CA PRO A 41 -22.49 -21.61 -7.45
C PRO A 41 -22.21 -21.02 -6.06
N THR A 42 -22.21 -21.84 -5.01
CA THR A 42 -21.91 -21.45 -3.62
C THR A 42 -20.47 -21.78 -3.20
N TYR A 43 -19.60 -22.19 -4.13
CA TYR A 43 -18.20 -22.44 -3.82
C TYR A 43 -17.39 -21.14 -3.79
N ALA A 44 -17.37 -20.49 -2.62
CA ALA A 44 -16.78 -19.16 -2.42
C ALA A 44 -15.33 -19.03 -2.94
N GLU A 45 -14.48 -20.03 -2.69
CA GLU A 45 -13.06 -20.00 -3.07
C GLU A 45 -12.84 -19.85 -4.58
N ALA A 46 -13.73 -20.40 -5.41
CA ALA A 46 -13.64 -20.26 -6.86
C ALA A 46 -13.81 -18.79 -7.29
N TYR A 47 -14.69 -18.03 -6.65
CA TYR A 47 -14.85 -16.60 -6.92
C TYR A 47 -13.63 -15.78 -6.50
N ASN A 48 -13.01 -16.11 -5.36
CA ASN A 48 -11.73 -15.48 -4.98
C ASN A 48 -10.65 -15.73 -6.05
N ASN A 49 -10.50 -16.97 -6.50
CA ASN A 49 -9.49 -17.32 -7.50
C ASN A 49 -9.79 -16.70 -8.87
N LEU A 50 -11.07 -16.57 -9.24
CA LEU A 50 -11.49 -15.82 -10.42
C LEU A 50 -11.12 -14.33 -10.29
N GLY A 51 -11.35 -13.74 -9.13
CA GLY A 51 -10.97 -12.35 -8.86
C GLY A 51 -9.46 -12.12 -8.96
N VAL A 52 -8.64 -13.07 -8.49
CA VAL A 52 -7.18 -13.02 -8.64
C VAL A 52 -6.79 -13.02 -10.11
N LEU A 53 -7.41 -13.89 -10.91
CA LEU A 53 -7.16 -13.97 -12.34
C LEU A 53 -7.55 -12.67 -13.08
N TYR A 54 -8.72 -12.09 -12.75
CA TYR A 54 -9.15 -10.82 -13.32
C TYR A 54 -8.21 -9.67 -12.94
N ARG A 55 -7.76 -9.60 -11.68
CA ARG A 55 -6.80 -8.59 -11.24
C ARG A 55 -5.48 -8.72 -12.00
N ASP A 56 -4.95 -9.94 -12.10
CA ASP A 56 -3.70 -10.19 -12.81
C ASP A 56 -3.83 -9.86 -14.31
N ALA A 57 -5.02 -10.05 -14.90
CA ALA A 57 -5.33 -9.64 -16.28
C ALA A 57 -5.63 -8.13 -16.46
N GLY A 58 -5.58 -7.32 -15.40
CA GLY A 58 -5.88 -5.87 -15.45
C GLY A 58 -7.36 -5.50 -15.34
N SER A 59 -8.27 -6.48 -15.28
CA SER A 59 -9.72 -6.27 -15.17
C SER A 59 -10.16 -6.00 -13.73
N ILE A 60 -9.75 -4.87 -13.16
CA ILE A 60 -9.91 -4.59 -11.72
C ILE A 60 -11.36 -4.57 -11.25
N THR A 61 -12.28 -3.98 -12.00
CA THR A 61 -13.70 -3.93 -11.63
C THR A 61 -14.32 -5.32 -11.54
N LEU A 62 -13.98 -6.22 -12.49
CA LEU A 62 -14.42 -7.61 -12.44
C LEU A 62 -13.80 -8.37 -11.26
N ALA A 63 -12.55 -8.07 -10.93
CA ALA A 63 -11.89 -8.63 -9.76
C ALA A 63 -12.61 -8.27 -8.46
N ILE A 64 -12.92 -6.99 -8.25
CA ILE A 64 -13.67 -6.50 -7.09
C ILE A 64 -15.02 -7.20 -6.99
N HIS A 65 -15.77 -7.28 -8.09
CA HIS A 65 -17.07 -7.95 -8.12
C HIS A 65 -16.98 -9.43 -7.75
N ALA A 66 -15.96 -10.14 -8.24
CA ALA A 66 -15.74 -11.55 -7.90
C ALA A 66 -15.40 -11.73 -6.41
N TYR A 67 -14.56 -10.86 -5.83
CA TYR A 67 -14.29 -10.89 -4.40
C TYR A 67 -15.53 -10.57 -3.55
N GLU A 68 -16.36 -9.63 -3.99
CA GLU A 68 -17.63 -9.32 -3.32
C GLU A 68 -18.60 -10.50 -3.36
N ARG A 69 -18.66 -11.23 -4.47
CA ARG A 69 -19.44 -12.47 -4.57
C ARG A 69 -18.92 -13.56 -3.64
N CYS A 70 -17.60 -13.69 -3.52
CA CYS A 70 -16.98 -14.56 -2.52
C CYS A 70 -17.43 -14.18 -1.10
N LEU A 71 -17.35 -12.89 -0.74
CA LEU A 71 -17.69 -12.37 0.59
C LEU A 71 -19.20 -12.42 0.91
N GLN A 72 -20.07 -12.48 -0.09
CA GLN A 72 -21.50 -12.69 0.15
C GLN A 72 -21.82 -14.15 0.50
N ILE A 73 -21.02 -15.10 0.02
CA ILE A 73 -21.15 -16.53 0.32
C ILE A 73 -20.43 -16.88 1.62
N ASP A 74 -19.20 -16.38 1.77
CA ASP A 74 -18.34 -16.55 2.94
C ASP A 74 -17.87 -15.17 3.43
N PRO A 75 -18.65 -14.51 4.31
CA PRO A 75 -18.32 -13.19 4.83
C PRO A 75 -16.95 -13.10 5.48
N ASP A 76 -16.45 -14.18 6.07
CA ASP A 76 -15.20 -14.20 6.83
C ASP A 76 -14.02 -14.73 6.00
N SER A 77 -14.20 -14.84 4.67
CA SER A 77 -13.14 -15.19 3.74
C SER A 77 -12.01 -14.15 3.77
N ARG A 78 -10.95 -14.48 4.52
CA ARG A 78 -9.75 -13.64 4.66
C ARG A 78 -9.17 -13.24 3.32
N ASN A 79 -8.94 -14.21 2.44
CA ASN A 79 -8.28 -13.98 1.15
C ASN A 79 -9.09 -13.01 0.29
N ALA A 80 -10.41 -13.22 0.17
CA ALA A 80 -11.27 -12.37 -0.64
C ALA A 80 -11.36 -10.94 -0.07
N GLY A 81 -11.48 -10.79 1.25
CA GLY A 81 -11.49 -9.49 1.90
C GLY A 81 -10.23 -8.68 1.62
N GLN A 82 -9.06 -9.27 1.84
CA GLN A 82 -7.77 -8.62 1.62
C GLN A 82 -7.52 -8.32 0.14
N ASN A 83 -7.79 -9.29 -0.74
CA ASN A 83 -7.64 -9.11 -2.18
C ASN A 83 -8.58 -8.02 -2.73
N ARG A 84 -9.80 -7.90 -2.19
CA ARG A 84 -10.72 -6.81 -2.53
C ARG A 84 -10.13 -5.45 -2.15
N LEU A 85 -9.62 -5.30 -0.93
CA LEU A 85 -8.99 -4.06 -0.47
C LEU A 85 -7.79 -3.68 -1.34
N LEU A 86 -6.91 -4.64 -1.64
CA LEU A 86 -5.80 -4.42 -2.58
C LEU A 86 -6.30 -4.00 -3.97
N ALA A 87 -7.32 -4.67 -4.51
CA ALA A 87 -7.86 -4.36 -5.84
C ALA A 87 -8.47 -2.94 -5.91
N MET A 88 -9.17 -2.50 -4.86
CA MET A 88 -9.76 -1.17 -4.81
C MET A 88 -8.70 -0.05 -4.89
N ASN A 89 -7.47 -0.26 -4.40
CA ASN A 89 -6.41 0.74 -4.51
C ASN A 89 -6.00 1.04 -5.96
N TYR A 90 -6.20 0.12 -6.91
CA TYR A 90 -5.81 0.35 -8.31
C TYR A 90 -6.72 1.34 -9.05
N ILE A 91 -7.95 1.52 -8.56
CA ILE A 91 -8.96 2.38 -9.19
C ILE A 91 -9.40 3.53 -8.27
N ASP A 92 -8.86 3.60 -7.06
CA ASP A 92 -9.14 4.70 -6.14
C ASP A 92 -8.49 5.97 -6.67
N GLU A 93 -9.29 7.04 -6.77
CA GLU A 93 -8.80 8.36 -7.15
C GLU A 93 -8.63 9.29 -5.93
N GLY A 94 -9.02 8.84 -4.73
CA GLY A 94 -8.88 9.63 -3.50
C GLY A 94 -9.89 10.77 -3.35
N SER A 95 -11.05 10.66 -4.02
CA SER A 95 -12.11 11.68 -4.00
C SER A 95 -13.12 11.51 -2.87
N ASP A 96 -13.19 10.32 -2.25
CA ASP A 96 -14.07 10.02 -1.13
C ASP A 96 -13.40 9.05 -0.13
N ASP A 97 -14.11 8.73 0.96
CA ASP A 97 -13.60 7.87 2.03
C ASP A 97 -13.99 6.38 1.86
N LYS A 98 -14.56 5.96 0.73
CA LYS A 98 -15.09 4.58 0.58
C LYS A 98 -14.02 3.52 0.76
N LEU A 99 -12.81 3.77 0.24
CA LEU A 99 -11.70 2.85 0.41
C LEU A 99 -11.29 2.76 1.88
N TYR A 100 -11.22 3.89 2.58
CA TYR A 100 -10.91 3.92 4.01
C TYR A 100 -11.96 3.16 4.83
N GLU A 101 -13.25 3.40 4.60
CA GLU A 101 -14.32 2.71 5.34
C GLU A 101 -14.31 1.20 5.05
N ALA A 102 -14.02 0.78 3.82
CA ALA A 102 -13.86 -0.64 3.49
C ALA A 102 -12.72 -1.29 4.30
N HIS A 103 -11.57 -0.61 4.45
CA HIS A 103 -10.47 -1.11 5.28
C HIS A 103 -10.86 -1.16 6.76
N ARG A 104 -11.45 -0.07 7.27
CA ARG A 104 -11.84 0.05 8.67
C ARG A 104 -12.84 -1.03 9.08
N GLU A 105 -13.88 -1.27 8.27
CA GLU A 105 -14.88 -2.30 8.55
C GLU A 105 -14.31 -3.71 8.42
N TRP A 106 -13.46 -3.97 7.41
CA TRP A 106 -12.76 -5.25 7.31
C TRP A 106 -11.88 -5.48 8.54
N GLY A 107 -11.08 -4.49 8.96
CA GLY A 107 -10.14 -4.63 10.07
C GLY A 107 -10.85 -4.86 11.42
N LYS A 108 -11.97 -4.17 11.68
CA LYS A 108 -12.83 -4.45 12.84
C LYS A 108 -13.35 -5.88 12.87
N ARG A 109 -13.82 -6.39 11.73
CA ARG A 109 -14.35 -7.76 11.63
C ARG A 109 -13.24 -8.79 11.75
N PHE A 110 -12.14 -8.59 11.03
CA PHE A 110 -10.99 -9.48 11.02
C PHE A 110 -10.35 -9.62 12.41
N MET A 111 -10.24 -8.52 13.15
CA MET A 111 -9.71 -8.53 14.52
C MET A 111 -10.47 -9.50 15.44
N LYS A 112 -11.80 -9.60 15.30
CA LYS A 112 -12.65 -10.49 16.12
C LYS A 112 -12.37 -11.98 15.91
N LEU A 113 -11.67 -12.35 14.84
CA LEU A 113 -11.28 -13.74 14.56
C LEU A 113 -10.10 -14.22 15.45
N TYR A 114 -9.46 -13.29 16.15
CA TYR A 114 -8.27 -13.54 16.96
C TYR A 114 -8.50 -13.11 18.41
N PRO A 115 -7.87 -13.75 19.40
CA PRO A 115 -7.83 -13.25 20.77
C PRO A 115 -6.77 -12.15 20.92
N GLN A 116 -7.10 -11.08 21.64
CA GLN A 116 -6.20 -9.95 21.86
C GLN A 116 -5.45 -10.08 23.19
N TYR A 117 -4.15 -9.77 23.18
CA TYR A 117 -3.41 -9.49 24.42
C TYR A 117 -3.65 -8.04 24.86
N THR A 118 -3.82 -7.85 26.17
CA THR A 118 -4.11 -6.56 26.80
C THR A 118 -3.03 -6.10 27.77
N SER A 119 -2.03 -6.95 28.06
CA SER A 119 -0.92 -6.66 28.95
C SER A 119 0.41 -7.19 28.41
N TRP A 120 1.51 -6.52 28.78
CA TRP A 120 2.87 -6.85 28.35
C TRP A 120 3.83 -6.70 29.54
N ASP A 121 4.76 -7.63 29.67
CA ASP A 121 5.76 -7.65 30.75
C ASP A 121 7.02 -6.86 30.37
N ASN A 122 6.99 -6.13 29.24
CA ASN A 122 8.09 -5.31 28.76
C ASN A 122 8.37 -4.16 29.75
N SER A 123 9.62 -4.03 30.17
CA SER A 123 10.04 -3.00 31.12
C SER A 123 9.90 -1.60 30.51
N LYS A 124 9.08 -0.74 31.14
CA LYS A 124 8.84 0.66 30.76
C LYS A 124 9.98 1.58 31.20
N VAL A 125 11.15 1.41 30.59
CA VAL A 125 12.28 2.34 30.72
C VAL A 125 12.44 3.04 29.38
N ALA A 126 12.39 4.38 29.38
CA ALA A 126 12.32 5.19 28.16
C ALA A 126 13.55 5.04 27.25
N ASP A 127 14.76 5.03 27.83
CA ASP A 127 16.02 5.10 27.07
C ASP A 127 16.86 3.82 27.17
N ARG A 128 16.20 2.67 27.03
CA ARG A 128 16.89 1.37 26.97
C ARG A 128 16.99 0.85 25.53
N PRO A 129 17.92 -0.08 25.25
CA PRO A 129 17.90 -0.77 23.97
C PRO A 129 16.58 -1.51 23.75
N LEU A 130 16.03 -1.41 22.54
CA LEU A 130 14.76 -2.04 22.16
C LEU A 130 14.93 -3.38 21.46
N ILE A 131 13.93 -4.25 21.59
CA ILE A 131 13.79 -5.45 20.76
C ILE A 131 12.79 -5.15 19.64
N ILE A 132 13.28 -5.06 18.40
CA ILE A 132 12.48 -4.79 17.21
C ILE A 132 12.20 -6.10 16.47
N GLY A 133 10.93 -6.45 16.33
CA GLY A 133 10.48 -7.60 15.57
C GLY A 133 10.08 -7.21 14.16
N TYR A 134 10.63 -7.84 13.12
CA TYR A 134 10.19 -7.68 11.73
C TYR A 134 9.46 -8.93 11.24
N LEU A 135 8.21 -8.79 10.79
CA LEU A 135 7.31 -9.87 10.40
C LEU A 135 6.94 -9.77 8.93
N SER A 136 7.31 -10.78 8.13
CA SER A 136 7.00 -10.80 6.69
C SER A 136 7.17 -12.19 6.06
N PRO A 137 6.38 -12.55 5.04
CA PRO A 137 6.69 -13.66 4.16
C PRO A 137 7.72 -13.31 3.06
N ASP A 138 8.12 -12.04 2.93
CA ASP A 138 8.79 -11.51 1.75
C ASP A 138 10.31 -11.36 1.87
N TYR A 139 10.95 -12.15 2.74
CA TYR A 139 12.41 -12.16 2.90
C TYR A 139 13.15 -12.96 1.82
N PHE A 140 12.64 -12.96 0.59
CA PHE A 140 13.26 -13.56 -0.60
C PHE A 140 13.39 -12.48 -1.68
N THR A 141 13.82 -12.82 -2.90
CA THR A 141 13.89 -11.88 -4.04
C THR A 141 12.49 -11.40 -4.42
N HIS A 142 12.08 -10.33 -3.74
CA HIS A 142 10.76 -9.72 -3.76
C HIS A 142 10.88 -8.21 -3.52
N SER A 143 9.88 -7.41 -3.92
CA SER A 143 9.88 -5.96 -3.75
C SER A 143 10.24 -5.49 -2.34
N VAL A 144 9.56 -6.01 -1.31
CA VAL A 144 9.78 -5.66 0.12
C VAL A 144 11.23 -5.87 0.53
N SER A 145 11.86 -6.94 0.03
CA SER A 145 13.23 -7.32 0.39
C SER A 145 14.27 -6.24 0.05
N TYR A 146 14.05 -5.43 -0.99
CA TYR A 146 14.99 -4.37 -1.37
C TYR A 146 14.98 -3.20 -0.39
N PHE A 147 13.91 -3.04 0.40
CA PHE A 147 13.76 -1.92 1.33
C PHE A 147 14.05 -2.31 2.78
N ILE A 148 13.64 -3.51 3.20
CA ILE A 148 13.95 -4.04 4.53
C ILE A 148 15.44 -4.39 4.71
N GLU A 149 16.19 -4.54 3.62
CA GLU A 149 17.62 -4.85 3.71
C GLU A 149 18.41 -3.79 4.49
N ALA A 150 18.05 -2.51 4.35
CA ALA A 150 18.73 -1.42 5.04
C ALA A 150 18.69 -1.58 6.58
N PRO A 151 17.52 -1.63 7.25
CA PRO A 151 17.47 -1.82 8.70
C PRO A 151 18.07 -3.16 9.15
N LEU A 152 17.87 -4.26 8.41
CA LEU A 152 18.51 -5.55 8.75
C LEU A 152 20.04 -5.49 8.68
N THR A 153 20.60 -4.56 7.90
CA THR A 153 22.04 -4.39 7.73
C THR A 153 22.61 -3.33 8.67
N HIS A 154 21.90 -2.23 8.91
CA HIS A 154 22.47 -1.02 9.49
C HIS A 154 22.00 -0.70 10.90
N HIS A 155 21.05 -1.45 11.47
CA HIS A 155 20.66 -1.24 12.86
C HIS A 155 21.88 -1.28 13.79
N ASP A 156 21.92 -0.31 14.71
CA ASP A 156 22.90 -0.25 15.78
C ASP A 156 22.51 -1.23 16.88
N SER A 157 23.35 -2.25 17.09
CA SER A 157 23.13 -3.29 18.11
C SER A 157 23.13 -2.75 19.54
N THR A 158 23.66 -1.54 19.77
CA THR A 158 23.61 -0.87 21.08
C THR A 158 22.28 -0.17 21.32
N VAL A 159 21.55 0.18 20.26
CA VAL A 159 20.24 0.86 20.32
C VAL A 159 19.10 -0.14 20.20
N CYS A 160 19.25 -1.16 19.35
CA CYS A 160 18.23 -2.19 19.22
C CYS A 160 18.78 -3.57 18.87
N LYS A 161 18.05 -4.59 19.32
CA LYS A 161 18.21 -5.99 18.94
C LYS A 161 17.10 -6.37 17.97
N VAL A 162 17.47 -6.99 16.86
CA VAL A 162 16.53 -7.40 15.81
C VAL A 162 16.10 -8.85 15.99
N VAL A 163 14.79 -9.09 15.84
CA VAL A 163 14.19 -10.42 15.69
C VAL A 163 13.43 -10.47 14.37
N VAL A 164 13.72 -11.44 13.51
CA VAL A 164 13.01 -11.64 12.24
C VAL A 164 12.09 -12.84 12.33
N TYR A 165 10.84 -12.65 11.93
CA TYR A 165 9.82 -13.69 11.78
C TYR A 165 9.55 -13.91 10.29
N SER A 166 10.24 -14.89 9.72
CA SER A 166 10.25 -15.18 8.29
C SER A 166 9.16 -16.18 7.90
N GLY A 167 8.17 -15.73 7.14
CA GLY A 167 7.14 -16.56 6.52
C GLY A 167 7.50 -17.12 5.15
N VAL A 168 8.79 -17.09 4.77
CA VAL A 168 9.26 -17.51 3.45
C VAL A 168 9.00 -19.00 3.22
N VAL A 169 8.31 -19.33 2.12
CA VAL A 169 7.99 -20.71 1.72
C VAL A 169 9.24 -21.45 1.25
N LYS A 170 10.05 -20.79 0.40
CA LYS A 170 11.27 -21.34 -0.19
C LYS A 170 12.36 -20.28 -0.13
N ALA A 171 13.34 -20.52 0.73
CA ALA A 171 14.48 -19.63 0.87
C ALA A 171 15.32 -19.58 -0.40
N ASP A 172 15.79 -18.39 -0.75
CA ASP A 172 16.74 -18.12 -1.82
C ASP A 172 18.05 -17.51 -1.27
N ALA A 173 18.97 -17.16 -2.16
CA ALA A 173 20.26 -16.57 -1.76
C ALA A 173 20.09 -15.29 -0.92
N LYS A 174 19.07 -14.47 -1.22
CA LYS A 174 18.78 -13.24 -0.48
C LYS A 174 18.26 -13.53 0.93
N THR A 175 17.39 -14.54 1.06
CA THR A 175 16.91 -15.04 2.36
C THR A 175 18.06 -15.46 3.25
N LEU A 176 18.98 -16.25 2.71
CA LEU A 176 20.15 -16.75 3.44
C LEU A 176 21.09 -15.60 3.85
N ARG A 177 21.28 -14.60 2.97
CA ARG A 177 22.06 -13.40 3.26
C ARG A 177 21.46 -12.59 4.41
N PHE A 178 20.14 -12.41 4.44
CA PHE A 178 19.47 -11.74 5.55
C PHE A 178 19.62 -12.48 6.86
N LYS A 179 19.40 -13.80 6.85
CA LYS A 179 19.57 -14.65 8.02
C LYS A 179 20.99 -14.53 8.58
N ASP A 180 22.01 -14.62 7.72
CA ASP A 180 23.42 -14.48 8.11
C ASP A 180 23.72 -13.09 8.72
N LYS A 181 23.27 -12.00 8.08
CA LYS A 181 23.45 -10.63 8.59
C LYS A 181 22.83 -10.45 9.98
N VAL A 182 21.59 -10.90 10.16
CA VAL A 182 20.87 -10.77 11.44
C VAL A 182 21.56 -11.56 12.54
N LEU A 183 21.94 -12.81 12.28
CA LEU A 183 22.60 -13.66 13.28
C LEU A 183 23.99 -13.14 13.66
N LYS A 184 24.78 -12.65 12.68
CA LYS A 184 26.12 -12.07 12.95
C LYS A 184 26.07 -10.83 13.84
N LYS A 185 24.97 -10.08 13.80
CA LYS A 185 24.73 -8.93 14.68
C LYS A 185 24.09 -9.30 16.03
N GLY A 186 23.99 -10.60 16.35
CA GLY A 186 23.39 -11.08 17.60
C GLY A 186 21.86 -11.01 17.63
N GLY A 187 21.23 -10.80 16.47
CA GLY A 187 19.78 -10.88 16.30
C GLY A 187 19.27 -12.33 16.29
N LEU A 188 17.95 -12.48 16.19
CA LEU A 188 17.29 -13.78 16.13
C LEU A 188 16.53 -13.93 14.80
N TRP A 189 16.57 -15.13 14.22
CA TRP A 189 15.81 -15.48 13.03
C TRP A 189 14.87 -16.65 13.32
N ARG A 190 13.57 -16.46 13.15
CA ARG A 190 12.54 -17.48 13.31
C ARG A 190 11.88 -17.78 11.98
N ASP A 191 11.96 -19.03 11.55
CA ASP A 191 11.23 -19.54 10.40
C ASP A 191 9.80 -19.91 10.85
N ILE A 192 8.80 -19.19 10.34
CA ILE A 192 7.39 -19.28 10.77
C ILE A 192 6.43 -19.74 9.67
N TYR A 193 6.96 -20.20 8.53
CA TYR A 193 6.13 -20.79 7.47
C TYR A 193 5.35 -21.99 8.01
N GLY A 194 4.04 -22.03 7.73
CA GLY A 194 3.14 -23.08 8.22
C GLY A 194 2.77 -22.99 9.71
N ILE A 195 3.30 -22.02 10.47
CA ILE A 195 2.93 -21.80 11.88
C ILE A 195 1.67 -20.95 11.96
N ASP A 196 0.72 -21.37 12.80
CA ASP A 196 -0.50 -20.63 13.10
C ASP A 196 -0.19 -19.24 13.69
N GLU A 197 -0.97 -18.23 13.28
CA GLU A 197 -0.72 -16.83 13.64
C GLU A 197 -0.85 -16.54 15.14
N LYS A 198 -1.67 -17.30 15.88
CA LYS A 198 -1.76 -17.20 17.35
C LYS A 198 -0.50 -17.74 18.00
N ARG A 199 0.07 -18.81 17.46
CA ARG A 199 1.37 -19.33 17.93
C ARG A 199 2.51 -18.38 17.59
N VAL A 200 2.52 -17.77 16.40
CA VAL A 200 3.48 -16.71 16.06
C VAL A 200 3.35 -15.54 17.05
N ALA A 201 2.12 -15.15 17.43
CA ALA A 201 1.90 -14.13 18.44
C ALA A 201 2.49 -14.52 19.82
N SER A 202 2.39 -15.79 20.23
CA SER A 202 3.09 -16.28 21.43
C SER A 202 4.61 -16.17 21.32
N LEU A 203 5.21 -16.53 20.18
CA LEU A 203 6.66 -16.42 19.95
C LEU A 203 7.13 -14.96 20.10
N VAL A 204 6.36 -14.00 19.57
CA VAL A 204 6.64 -12.56 19.72
C VAL A 204 6.72 -12.14 21.18
N ARG A 205 5.85 -12.68 22.03
CA ARG A 205 5.86 -12.41 23.48
C ARG A 205 7.01 -13.12 24.19
N GLU A 206 7.28 -14.37 23.84
CA GLU A 206 8.42 -15.14 24.37
C GLU A 206 9.74 -14.42 24.10
N ASP A 207 9.87 -13.77 22.93
CA ASP A 207 11.03 -12.95 22.54
C ASP A 207 11.05 -11.54 23.14
N LYS A 208 10.00 -11.17 23.89
CA LYS A 208 9.84 -9.84 24.52
C LYS A 208 10.02 -8.69 23.54
N VAL A 209 9.46 -8.83 22.33
CA VAL A 209 9.47 -7.77 21.32
C VAL A 209 8.79 -6.52 21.87
N ASP A 210 9.46 -5.38 21.76
CA ASP A 210 8.94 -4.07 22.16
C ASP A 210 8.10 -3.45 21.04
N ILE A 211 8.62 -3.49 19.81
CA ILE A 211 7.96 -2.98 18.62
C ILE A 211 7.91 -4.08 17.58
N LEU A 212 6.70 -4.52 17.21
CA LEU A 212 6.49 -5.45 16.11
C LEU A 212 6.12 -4.69 14.84
N VAL A 213 6.93 -4.85 13.80
CA VAL A 213 6.79 -4.19 12.49
C VAL A 213 6.37 -5.21 11.44
N GLU A 214 5.17 -5.03 10.90
CA GLU A 214 4.59 -5.85 9.85
C GLU A 214 4.89 -5.24 8.48
N LEU A 215 5.38 -6.06 7.54
CA LEU A 215 5.96 -5.54 6.28
C LEU A 215 5.14 -5.81 5.01
N THR A 216 3.93 -6.34 5.12
CA THR A 216 3.21 -6.99 4.00
C THR A 216 1.87 -6.32 3.71
N GLY A 217 1.11 -5.95 4.75
CA GLY A 217 -0.28 -5.49 4.67
C GLY A 217 -1.20 -6.46 3.93
N HIS A 218 -2.17 -5.98 3.15
CA HIS A 218 -3.18 -6.82 2.48
C HIS A 218 -2.70 -7.52 1.21
N THR A 219 -1.41 -7.87 1.14
CA THR A 219 -0.81 -8.63 0.03
C THR A 219 -0.66 -10.11 0.39
N ALA A 220 -0.19 -10.93 -0.55
CA ALA A 220 -0.23 -12.39 -0.44
C ALA A 220 0.53 -12.92 0.78
N ASN A 221 -0.05 -13.93 1.46
CA ASN A 221 0.57 -14.65 2.58
C ASN A 221 0.97 -13.78 3.80
N ASN A 222 0.38 -12.59 3.94
CA ASN A 222 0.61 -11.70 5.09
C ASN A 222 0.36 -12.39 6.43
N LYS A 223 0.81 -11.76 7.51
CA LYS A 223 0.63 -12.22 8.90
C LYS A 223 -0.17 -11.22 9.74
N LEU A 224 -1.15 -10.56 9.11
CA LEU A 224 -2.02 -9.60 9.80
C LEU A 224 -2.83 -10.23 10.94
N GLY A 225 -3.07 -11.55 10.93
CA GLY A 225 -3.69 -12.24 12.06
C GLY A 225 -2.82 -12.23 13.32
N THR A 226 -1.50 -12.27 13.17
CA THR A 226 -0.58 -12.08 14.30
C THR A 226 -0.70 -10.67 14.86
N MET A 227 -0.84 -9.66 14.00
CA MET A 227 -1.04 -8.27 14.43
C MET A 227 -2.40 -8.05 15.10
N ALA A 228 -3.43 -8.79 14.67
CA ALA A 228 -4.76 -8.78 15.29
C ALA A 228 -4.75 -9.34 16.72
N CYS A 229 -3.81 -10.23 17.05
CA CYS A 229 -3.61 -10.70 18.42
C CYS A 229 -2.97 -9.65 19.35
N ARG A 230 -2.32 -8.61 18.79
CA ARG A 230 -1.57 -7.58 19.52
C ARG A 230 -0.49 -8.12 20.48
N PRO A 231 0.45 -8.98 20.00
CA PRO A 231 1.45 -9.59 20.87
C PRO A 231 2.50 -8.64 21.44
N ALA A 232 2.82 -7.54 20.75
CA ALA A 232 3.78 -6.53 21.22
C ALA A 232 3.04 -5.28 21.73
N PRO A 233 3.63 -4.51 22.68
CA PRO A 233 3.00 -3.32 23.23
C PRO A 233 2.81 -2.21 22.18
N ILE A 234 3.72 -2.14 21.20
CA ILE A 234 3.64 -1.25 20.04
C ILE A 234 3.64 -2.09 18.76
N GLN A 235 2.73 -1.78 17.86
CA GLN A 235 2.61 -2.42 16.56
C GLN A 235 2.67 -1.40 15.43
N VAL A 236 3.49 -1.70 14.42
CA VAL A 236 3.76 -0.82 13.28
C VAL A 236 3.52 -1.57 11.98
N THR A 237 3.03 -0.89 10.95
CA THR A 237 3.03 -1.40 9.58
C THR A 237 3.92 -0.54 8.69
N TRP A 238 4.67 -1.18 7.78
CA TRP A 238 5.59 -0.50 6.86
C TRP A 238 5.81 -1.28 5.55
N ILE A 239 6.00 -0.52 4.48
CA ILE A 239 6.31 -0.82 3.06
C ILE A 239 5.41 -1.71 2.20
N GLY A 240 4.96 -2.86 2.66
CA GLY A 240 4.35 -3.83 1.74
C GLY A 240 3.01 -3.41 1.13
N TYR A 241 2.37 -2.40 1.71
CA TYR A 241 1.02 -2.00 1.37
C TYR A 241 0.84 -0.46 1.37
N PRO A 242 0.24 0.12 0.32
CA PRO A 242 0.22 1.57 0.12
C PRO A 242 -0.90 2.29 0.89
N ASN A 243 -1.60 1.62 1.80
CA ASN A 243 -2.77 2.18 2.48
C ASN A 243 -2.85 1.73 3.95
N THR A 244 -3.88 2.18 4.67
CA THR A 244 -4.23 1.68 6.01
C THR A 244 -4.42 0.16 5.99
N THR A 245 -4.00 -0.54 7.04
CA THR A 245 -4.38 -1.95 7.22
C THR A 245 -5.82 -2.09 7.67
N GLY A 246 -6.40 -1.02 8.21
CA GLY A 246 -7.72 -1.03 8.83
C GLY A 246 -7.77 -1.67 10.21
N LEU A 247 -6.68 -2.27 10.70
CA LEU A 247 -6.65 -2.98 11.98
C LEU A 247 -6.55 -2.02 13.16
N PRO A 248 -7.51 -2.04 14.10
CA PRO A 248 -7.45 -1.19 15.29
C PRO A 248 -6.25 -1.48 16.21
N THR A 249 -5.67 -2.68 16.11
CA THR A 249 -4.53 -3.10 16.94
C THR A 249 -3.19 -2.58 16.46
N ILE A 250 -3.07 -2.08 15.23
CA ILE A 250 -1.81 -1.52 14.71
C ILE A 250 -1.76 -0.04 15.04
N ASP A 251 -0.75 0.39 15.80
CA ASP A 251 -0.61 1.75 16.32
C ASP A 251 -0.18 2.75 15.25
N TYR A 252 0.88 2.41 14.51
CA TYR A 252 1.56 3.34 13.62
C TYR A 252 1.73 2.80 12.20
N ARG A 253 1.71 3.71 11.23
CA ARG A 253 2.11 3.44 9.85
C ARG A 253 3.24 4.38 9.46
N ILE A 254 4.35 3.81 8.99
CA ILE A 254 5.52 4.59 8.55
C ILE A 254 5.29 5.13 7.14
N SER A 255 5.55 6.42 6.94
CA SER A 255 5.49 7.14 5.67
C SER A 255 6.50 8.30 5.64
N ASP A 256 6.35 9.25 4.71
CA ASP A 256 7.11 10.50 4.63
C ASP A 256 6.20 11.67 4.22
N SER A 257 6.75 12.89 4.25
CA SER A 257 5.98 14.12 3.99
C SER A 257 5.65 14.37 2.51
N LEU A 258 6.22 13.60 1.58
CA LEU A 258 5.91 13.74 0.15
C LEU A 258 4.81 12.77 -0.25
N THR A 259 4.89 11.55 0.25
CA THR A 259 3.94 10.48 -0.02
C THR A 259 2.63 10.72 0.73
N ASP A 260 2.74 11.05 2.02
CA ASP A 260 1.62 11.50 2.86
C ASP A 260 1.91 12.90 3.41
N PRO A 261 1.57 13.99 2.70
CA PRO A 261 1.78 15.33 3.21
C PRO A 261 1.14 15.56 4.59
N PRO A 262 1.67 16.47 5.43
CA PRO A 262 1.04 16.82 6.71
C PRO A 262 -0.44 17.23 6.57
N MET A 263 -0.81 17.76 5.41
CA MET A 263 -2.17 18.18 5.06
C MET A 263 -2.95 17.12 4.26
N THR A 264 -2.48 15.88 4.21
CA THR A 264 -3.19 14.79 3.51
C THR A 264 -4.62 14.65 4.04
N LYS A 265 -5.56 14.45 3.12
CA LYS A 265 -6.96 14.14 3.44
C LYS A 265 -7.20 12.64 3.55
N GLN A 266 -6.25 11.82 3.11
CA GLN A 266 -6.35 10.37 3.22
C GLN A 266 -6.43 9.97 4.69
N LYS A 267 -7.47 9.23 5.03
CA LYS A 267 -7.68 8.71 6.38
C LYS A 267 -6.94 7.41 6.58
N HIS A 268 -6.40 7.23 7.79
CA HIS A 268 -5.74 6.02 8.23
C HIS A 268 -6.30 5.58 9.57
N VAL A 269 -6.32 4.26 9.79
CA VAL A 269 -6.68 3.74 11.11
C VAL A 269 -5.49 3.91 12.05
N GLU A 270 -4.28 3.70 11.55
CA GLU A 270 -3.01 3.94 12.23
C GLU A 270 -2.67 5.44 12.30
N GLU A 271 -1.86 5.82 13.30
CA GLU A 271 -1.24 7.14 13.33
C GLU A 271 -0.03 7.16 12.37
N LEU A 272 0.03 8.17 11.50
CA LEU A 272 1.12 8.30 10.53
C LEU A 272 2.39 8.82 11.20
N VAL A 273 3.49 8.07 11.04
CA VAL A 273 4.83 8.51 11.41
C VAL A 273 5.61 8.82 10.14
N ARG A 274 5.95 10.09 9.95
CA ARG A 274 6.66 10.59 8.77
C ARG A 274 8.16 10.63 9.05
N LEU A 275 8.92 9.80 8.35
CA LEU A 275 10.37 9.86 8.40
C LEU A 275 10.88 11.16 7.74
N PRO A 276 12.00 11.72 8.21
CA PRO A 276 12.46 13.05 7.79
C PRO A 276 12.88 13.14 6.32
N GLU A 277 13.40 12.04 5.75
CA GLU A 277 13.83 12.02 4.36
C GLU A 277 12.84 11.30 3.46
N SER A 278 12.89 9.98 3.45
CA SER A 278 12.07 9.11 2.61
C SER A 278 11.57 7.97 3.48
N PHE A 279 10.35 7.48 3.21
CA PHE A 279 9.84 6.28 3.87
C PHE A 279 10.44 4.99 3.31
N LEU A 280 11.15 5.09 2.18
CA LEU A 280 11.81 4.01 1.46
C LEU A 280 13.33 4.20 1.47
N CYS A 281 14.05 3.09 1.63
CA CYS A 281 15.49 3.01 1.37
C CYS A 281 15.77 1.80 0.50
N TYR A 282 15.96 2.01 -0.80
CA TYR A 282 16.22 0.98 -1.78
C TYR A 282 17.67 0.49 -1.67
N THR A 283 17.86 -0.81 -1.51
CA THR A 283 19.15 -1.48 -1.65
C THR A 283 19.22 -2.13 -3.04
N PRO A 284 20.03 -1.62 -3.97
CA PRO A 284 20.09 -2.15 -5.33
C PRO A 284 20.51 -3.61 -5.40
N SER A 285 20.03 -4.30 -6.44
CA SER A 285 20.46 -5.67 -6.70
C SER A 285 21.94 -5.71 -7.10
N PRO A 286 22.75 -6.63 -6.52
CA PRO A 286 24.12 -6.85 -6.97
C PRO A 286 24.19 -7.47 -8.38
N GLU A 287 23.08 -8.02 -8.88
CA GLU A 287 22.98 -8.60 -10.23
C GLU A 287 22.66 -7.57 -11.32
N ALA A 288 22.55 -6.29 -10.96
CA ALA A 288 22.31 -5.24 -11.93
C ALA A 288 23.52 -5.07 -12.87
N GLY A 289 23.28 -5.20 -14.18
CA GLY A 289 24.28 -4.99 -15.22
C GLY A 289 24.72 -3.51 -15.36
N PRO A 290 25.62 -3.22 -16.31
CA PRO A 290 26.05 -1.86 -16.61
C PRO A 290 24.87 -1.00 -17.12
N VAL A 291 24.94 0.32 -16.90
CA VAL A 291 24.07 1.25 -17.63
C VAL A 291 24.53 1.27 -19.08
N CYS A 292 23.62 0.98 -20.01
CA CYS A 292 23.87 1.13 -21.44
C CYS A 292 23.55 2.56 -21.90
N PRO A 293 24.13 3.05 -23.01
CA PRO A 293 23.66 4.25 -23.69
C PRO A 293 22.17 4.18 -24.05
N THR A 294 21.57 5.33 -24.30
CA THR A 294 20.16 5.45 -24.64
C THR A 294 19.90 4.77 -25.97
N PRO A 295 18.97 3.79 -26.04
CA PRO A 295 18.74 3.01 -27.26
C PRO A 295 18.30 3.88 -28.44
N ALA A 296 17.71 5.06 -28.21
CA ALA A 296 17.36 6.00 -29.28
C ALA A 296 18.53 6.40 -30.20
N ILE A 297 19.77 6.43 -29.69
CA ILE A 297 20.96 6.72 -30.50
C ILE A 297 21.17 5.63 -31.58
N SER A 298 21.05 4.36 -31.21
CA SER A 298 21.25 3.25 -32.14
C SER A 298 20.01 2.92 -32.95
N ASN A 299 18.83 3.06 -32.36
CA ASN A 299 17.56 2.68 -32.97
C ASN A 299 17.02 3.73 -33.94
N GLY A 300 17.38 5.01 -33.75
CA GLY A 300 16.83 6.14 -34.51
C GLY A 300 15.40 6.53 -34.10
N PHE A 301 14.88 5.97 -33.01
CA PHE A 301 13.57 6.30 -32.44
C PHE A 301 13.59 6.14 -30.92
N VAL A 302 12.72 6.89 -30.22
CA VAL A 302 12.54 6.79 -28.77
C VAL A 302 11.65 5.61 -28.41
N THR A 303 12.07 4.81 -27.42
CA THR A 303 11.23 3.76 -26.81
C THR A 303 10.79 4.18 -25.42
N PHE A 304 9.49 4.37 -25.24
CA PHE A 304 8.87 4.48 -23.93
C PHE A 304 8.66 3.09 -23.32
N GLY A 305 8.61 2.97 -22.00
CA GLY A 305 8.30 1.67 -21.40
C GLY A 305 7.77 1.69 -19.98
N SER A 306 7.12 0.60 -19.59
CA SER A 306 6.65 0.38 -18.22
C SER A 306 6.70 -1.09 -17.84
N PHE A 307 7.34 -1.39 -16.71
CA PHE A 307 7.44 -2.74 -16.16
C PHE A 307 6.52 -2.94 -14.93
N ASN A 308 5.56 -2.04 -14.75
CA ASN A 308 4.55 -2.13 -13.71
C ASN A 308 3.58 -3.29 -13.94
N ASN A 309 2.96 -3.78 -12.86
CA ASN A 309 1.93 -4.81 -12.96
C ASN A 309 0.73 -4.31 -13.77
N LEU A 310 0.11 -5.19 -14.55
CA LEU A 310 -1.00 -4.86 -15.45
C LEU A 310 -2.21 -4.31 -14.66
N ALA A 311 -2.36 -4.73 -13.41
CA ALA A 311 -3.34 -4.18 -12.49
C ALA A 311 -3.25 -2.65 -12.28
N LYS A 312 -2.06 -2.05 -12.48
CA LYS A 312 -1.85 -0.60 -12.37
C LYS A 312 -2.07 0.14 -13.69
N ILE A 313 -2.11 -0.57 -14.82
CA ILE A 313 -2.27 0.01 -16.15
C ILE A 313 -3.77 0.09 -16.46
N THR A 314 -4.42 1.08 -15.88
CA THR A 314 -5.87 1.31 -16.04
C THR A 314 -6.19 1.86 -17.44
N PRO A 315 -7.47 1.86 -17.87
CA PRO A 315 -7.86 2.46 -19.15
C PRO A 315 -7.40 3.93 -19.30
N LYS A 316 -7.42 4.69 -18.21
CA LYS A 316 -6.95 6.09 -18.16
C LYS A 316 -5.45 6.21 -18.43
N VAL A 317 -4.65 5.30 -17.88
CA VAL A 317 -3.20 5.24 -18.15
C VAL A 317 -2.94 4.95 -19.62
N LEU A 318 -3.64 3.97 -20.21
CA LEU A 318 -3.49 3.63 -21.62
C LEU A 318 -3.85 4.80 -22.54
N GLN A 319 -4.90 5.55 -22.23
CA GLN A 319 -5.28 6.76 -22.97
C GLN A 319 -4.16 7.80 -22.96
N VAL A 320 -3.57 8.08 -21.80
CA VAL A 320 -2.47 9.05 -21.68
C VAL A 320 -1.20 8.57 -22.37
N TRP A 321 -0.86 7.29 -22.24
CA TRP A 321 0.28 6.72 -22.96
C TRP A 321 0.06 6.76 -24.47
N ALA A 322 -1.12 6.42 -24.96
CA ALA A 322 -1.45 6.53 -26.39
C ALA A 322 -1.28 7.98 -26.88
N ARG A 323 -1.72 8.99 -26.11
CA ARG A 323 -1.49 10.41 -26.45
C ARG A 323 0.00 10.74 -26.62
N ILE A 324 0.87 10.21 -25.76
CA ILE A 324 2.33 10.38 -25.87
C ILE A 324 2.85 9.74 -27.17
N LEU A 325 2.56 8.45 -27.39
CA LEU A 325 3.08 7.72 -28.55
C LEU A 325 2.53 8.26 -29.88
N CYS A 326 1.29 8.74 -29.92
CA CYS A 326 0.73 9.40 -31.09
C CYS A 326 1.38 10.76 -31.38
N SER A 327 1.88 11.45 -30.35
CA SER A 327 2.55 12.75 -30.47
C SER A 327 4.04 12.64 -30.82
N VAL A 328 4.66 11.47 -30.64
CA VAL A 328 6.04 11.19 -31.05
C VAL A 328 6.04 10.13 -32.16
N PRO A 329 6.03 10.53 -33.45
CA PRO A 329 6.04 9.59 -34.57
C PRO A 329 7.21 8.59 -34.47
N ASN A 330 6.99 7.36 -34.92
CA ASN A 330 7.96 6.26 -34.90
C ASN A 330 8.42 5.78 -33.51
N SER A 331 8.02 6.43 -32.41
CA SER A 331 8.36 5.94 -31.07
C SER A 331 7.75 4.56 -30.79
N ARG A 332 8.37 3.78 -29.91
CA ARG A 332 7.86 2.46 -29.50
C ARG A 332 7.43 2.46 -28.05
N LEU A 333 6.63 1.47 -27.67
CA LEU A 333 6.25 1.20 -26.30
C LEU A 333 6.65 -0.23 -25.93
N VAL A 334 7.45 -0.40 -24.88
CA VAL A 334 7.73 -1.73 -24.30
C VAL A 334 7.04 -1.88 -22.95
N VAL A 335 6.19 -2.90 -22.82
CA VAL A 335 5.48 -3.20 -21.56
C VAL A 335 5.83 -4.59 -21.11
N LYS A 336 6.33 -4.72 -19.87
CA LYS A 336 6.66 -6.02 -19.29
C LYS A 336 5.70 -6.36 -18.17
N CYS A 337 5.02 -7.49 -18.31
CA CYS A 337 4.15 -8.00 -17.27
C CYS A 337 3.98 -9.51 -17.39
N LYS A 338 3.89 -10.21 -16.24
CA LYS A 338 3.68 -11.67 -16.19
C LYS A 338 2.52 -12.19 -17.07
N PRO A 339 1.34 -11.55 -17.14
CA PRO A 339 0.21 -11.99 -17.95
C PRO A 339 0.46 -12.04 -19.46
N PHE A 340 1.50 -11.37 -19.98
CA PHE A 340 1.83 -11.41 -21.41
C PHE A 340 2.42 -12.73 -21.89
N CYS A 341 2.49 -13.76 -21.03
CA CYS A 341 2.65 -15.15 -21.47
C CYS A 341 1.36 -15.74 -22.08
N CYS A 342 0.21 -15.07 -21.91
CA CYS A 342 -1.09 -15.46 -22.46
C CYS A 342 -1.41 -14.64 -23.71
N GLU A 343 -1.59 -15.32 -24.84
CA GLU A 343 -1.84 -14.68 -26.14
C GLU A 343 -3.13 -13.84 -26.16
N ASN A 344 -4.20 -14.32 -25.52
CA ASN A 344 -5.47 -13.57 -25.43
C ASN A 344 -5.29 -12.22 -24.71
N ILE A 345 -4.46 -12.18 -23.66
CA ILE A 345 -4.19 -10.92 -22.94
C ILE A 345 -3.34 -9.98 -23.79
N ARG A 346 -2.35 -10.52 -24.53
CA ARG A 346 -1.56 -9.73 -25.49
C ARG A 346 -2.48 -9.11 -26.55
N GLN A 347 -3.35 -9.91 -27.17
CA GLN A 347 -4.27 -9.45 -28.20
C GLN A 347 -5.24 -8.39 -27.68
N LYS A 348 -5.84 -8.60 -26.50
CA LYS A 348 -6.70 -7.60 -25.86
C LYS A 348 -5.97 -6.29 -25.61
N PHE A 349 -4.76 -6.36 -25.06
CA PHE A 349 -3.95 -5.16 -24.77
C PHE A 349 -3.60 -4.39 -26.05
N LEU A 350 -3.19 -5.11 -27.11
CA LEU A 350 -2.88 -4.50 -28.41
C LEU A 350 -4.13 -3.91 -29.08
N ALA A 351 -5.26 -4.62 -29.06
CA ALA A 351 -6.52 -4.13 -29.62
C ALA A 351 -6.99 -2.85 -28.92
N THR A 352 -6.88 -2.77 -27.58
CA THR A 352 -7.19 -1.54 -26.85
C THR A 352 -6.29 -0.38 -27.24
N LEU A 353 -5.00 -0.62 -27.52
CA LEU A 353 -4.11 0.44 -28.00
C LEU A 353 -4.40 0.86 -29.45
N GLU A 354 -4.78 -0.08 -30.31
CA GLU A 354 -5.22 0.21 -31.68
C GLU A 354 -6.49 1.07 -31.70
N GLU A 355 -7.47 0.79 -30.82
CA GLU A 355 -8.66 1.61 -30.63
C GLU A 355 -8.33 3.05 -30.18
N LEU A 356 -7.18 3.24 -29.51
CA LEU A 356 -6.65 4.54 -29.09
C LEU A 356 -5.74 5.19 -30.16
N GLY A 357 -5.60 4.58 -31.33
CA GLY A 357 -4.82 5.09 -32.46
C GLY A 357 -3.33 4.72 -32.43
N LEU A 358 -2.90 3.80 -31.56
CA LEU A 358 -1.53 3.31 -31.51
C LEU A 358 -1.41 1.95 -32.20
N GLU A 359 -0.70 1.92 -33.33
CA GLU A 359 -0.43 0.70 -34.11
C GLU A 359 0.27 -0.38 -33.27
N SER A 360 -0.25 -1.61 -33.29
CA SER A 360 0.30 -2.75 -32.53
C SER A 360 1.77 -3.07 -32.85
N LEU A 361 2.22 -2.82 -34.08
CA LEU A 361 3.62 -2.99 -34.50
C LEU A 361 4.62 -2.09 -33.76
N ARG A 362 4.13 -1.03 -33.08
CA ARG A 362 4.94 -0.13 -32.25
C ARG A 362 5.02 -0.58 -30.78
N VAL A 363 4.37 -1.69 -30.42
CA VAL A 363 4.22 -2.15 -29.04
C VAL A 363 4.87 -3.52 -28.84
N ASP A 364 5.86 -3.57 -27.96
CA ASP A 364 6.57 -4.79 -27.58
C ASP A 364 6.11 -5.26 -26.20
N LEU A 365 5.43 -6.42 -26.15
CA LEU A 365 4.92 -7.01 -24.91
C LEU A 365 5.85 -8.13 -24.42
N LEU A 366 6.43 -7.95 -23.24
CA LEU A 366 7.36 -8.89 -22.62
C LEU A 366 6.70 -9.67 -21.47
N PRO A 367 6.77 -11.01 -21.44
CA PRO A 367 6.33 -11.79 -20.29
C PRO A 367 7.30 -11.63 -19.11
N LEU A 368 7.01 -12.34 -18.01
CA LEU A 368 7.91 -12.39 -16.85
C LEU A 368 9.30 -12.89 -17.25
N ILE A 369 10.34 -12.16 -16.84
CA ILE A 369 11.74 -12.59 -16.93
C ILE A 369 12.14 -13.16 -15.57
N HIS A 370 12.56 -14.42 -15.53
CA HIS A 370 12.78 -15.14 -14.27
C HIS A 370 14.10 -14.81 -13.59
N LEU A 371 15.16 -14.55 -14.36
CA LEU A 371 16.47 -14.20 -13.83
C LEU A 371 16.54 -12.71 -13.53
N ASN A 372 17.01 -12.34 -12.33
CA ASN A 372 17.04 -10.94 -11.92
C ASN A 372 18.00 -10.12 -12.78
N HIS A 373 19.19 -10.66 -13.08
CA HIS A 373 20.11 -10.06 -14.06
C HIS A 373 19.41 -9.67 -15.38
N ASP A 374 18.72 -10.61 -16.02
CA ASP A 374 18.06 -10.38 -17.32
C ASP A 374 16.88 -9.40 -17.19
N HIS A 375 16.16 -9.45 -16.06
CA HIS A 375 15.11 -8.48 -15.75
C HIS A 375 15.65 -7.05 -15.66
N MET A 376 16.78 -6.87 -14.98
CA MET A 376 17.45 -5.57 -14.86
C MET A 376 17.98 -5.11 -16.21
N GLN A 377 18.58 -6.02 -16.99
CA GLN A 377 19.11 -5.69 -18.32
C GLN A 377 18.00 -5.29 -19.29
N ALA A 378 16.76 -5.78 -19.14
CA ALA A 378 15.63 -5.39 -19.98
C ALA A 378 15.31 -3.88 -19.95
N TYR A 379 15.73 -3.13 -18.93
CA TYR A 379 15.61 -1.66 -18.93
C TYR A 379 16.48 -0.99 -20.01
N SER A 380 17.45 -1.69 -20.61
CA SER A 380 18.18 -1.19 -21.78
C SER A 380 17.34 -1.14 -23.06
N LEU A 381 16.12 -1.69 -23.04
CA LEU A 381 15.20 -1.64 -24.18
C LEU A 381 14.42 -0.31 -24.26
N MET A 382 14.39 0.47 -23.18
CA MET A 382 13.64 1.74 -23.12
C MET A 382 14.54 2.94 -22.84
N ASP A 383 14.13 4.06 -23.40
CA ASP A 383 14.72 5.38 -23.26
C ASP A 383 14.08 6.14 -22.08
N ILE A 384 12.75 6.09 -21.96
CA ILE A 384 11.96 6.82 -20.95
C ILE A 384 10.97 5.86 -20.30
N SER A 385 10.97 5.81 -18.97
CA SER A 385 9.99 5.04 -18.21
C SER A 385 8.74 5.87 -17.94
N LEU A 386 7.58 5.28 -18.21
CA LEU A 386 6.28 5.83 -17.90
C LEU A 386 5.74 5.14 -16.64
N ASP A 387 5.68 5.89 -15.54
CA ASP A 387 5.07 5.40 -14.32
C ASP A 387 3.54 5.32 -14.48
N THR A 388 2.90 4.44 -13.71
CA THR A 388 1.44 4.31 -13.72
C THR A 388 0.79 5.30 -12.74
N PHE A 389 -0.49 5.60 -12.95
CA PHE A 389 -1.34 6.38 -12.04
C PHE A 389 -2.79 5.89 -12.15
N PRO A 390 -3.67 6.09 -11.16
CA PRO A 390 -3.42 6.68 -9.84
C PRO A 390 -2.38 5.90 -9.03
N TYR A 391 -2.23 4.59 -9.24
CA TYR A 391 -1.28 3.78 -8.48
C TYR A 391 0.14 3.85 -9.09
N ALA A 392 1.06 4.54 -8.41
CA ALA A 392 2.46 4.69 -8.82
C ALA A 392 3.31 3.41 -8.66
N GLY A 393 4.40 3.37 -9.41
CA GLY A 393 5.48 2.40 -9.26
C GLY A 393 6.23 2.57 -7.93
N THR A 394 7.04 1.58 -7.60
CA THR A 394 7.89 1.64 -6.40
C THR A 394 9.23 0.98 -6.71
N THR A 395 9.32 -0.35 -6.59
CA THR A 395 10.53 -1.09 -6.96
C THR A 395 10.88 -0.89 -8.43
N THR A 396 9.89 -0.94 -9.31
CA THR A 396 10.04 -0.70 -10.76
C THR A 396 10.61 0.68 -11.06
N THR A 397 10.13 1.71 -10.36
CA THR A 397 10.67 3.08 -10.47
C THR A 397 12.11 3.13 -9.98
N CYS A 398 12.42 2.53 -8.81
CA CYS A 398 13.80 2.45 -8.32
C CYS A 398 14.72 1.72 -9.31
N GLU A 399 14.29 0.59 -9.86
CA GLU A 399 15.05 -0.19 -10.84
C GLU A 399 15.27 0.60 -12.14
N SER A 400 14.25 1.30 -12.63
CA SER A 400 14.33 2.19 -13.80
C SER A 400 15.44 3.23 -13.60
N LEU A 401 15.36 3.99 -12.51
CA LEU A 401 16.34 5.04 -12.19
C LEU A 401 17.74 4.42 -12.02
N TYR A 402 17.84 3.28 -11.33
CA TYR A 402 19.12 2.60 -11.11
C TYR A 402 19.73 2.07 -12.42
N MET A 403 18.91 1.68 -13.40
CA MET A 403 19.36 1.27 -14.73
C MET A 403 19.54 2.44 -15.72
N GLY A 404 19.48 3.68 -15.22
CA GLY A 404 19.70 4.89 -16.00
C GLY A 404 18.49 5.34 -16.83
N VAL A 405 17.32 4.74 -16.65
CA VAL A 405 16.11 5.13 -17.39
C VAL A 405 15.36 6.20 -16.57
N PRO A 406 15.30 7.47 -17.02
CA PRO A 406 14.49 8.48 -16.36
C PRO A 406 13.01 8.12 -16.40
N CYS A 407 12.29 8.50 -15.35
CA CYS A 407 10.89 8.13 -15.16
C CYS A 407 10.03 9.40 -15.06
N VAL A 408 8.87 9.40 -15.72
CA VAL A 408 7.82 10.42 -15.53
C VAL A 408 6.74 9.83 -14.63
N THR A 409 6.36 10.54 -13.57
CA THR A 409 5.30 10.14 -12.63
C THR A 409 4.27 11.26 -12.46
N MET A 410 3.14 10.96 -11.80
CA MET A 410 2.08 11.93 -11.56
C MET A 410 1.69 11.97 -10.09
N ALA A 411 1.70 13.17 -9.50
CA ALA A 411 1.23 13.41 -8.14
C ALA A 411 -0.30 13.26 -8.05
N GLY A 412 -0.78 12.91 -6.85
CA GLY A 412 -2.20 12.75 -6.59
C GLY A 412 -2.59 12.94 -5.12
N ALA A 413 -3.80 12.52 -4.78
CA ALA A 413 -4.42 12.82 -3.49
C ALA A 413 -4.04 11.86 -2.36
N VAL A 414 -3.59 10.64 -2.67
CA VAL A 414 -3.33 9.58 -1.69
C VAL A 414 -1.93 9.00 -1.83
N HIS A 415 -1.46 8.32 -0.78
CA HIS A 415 -0.15 7.70 -0.66
C HIS A 415 0.29 6.95 -1.91
N ALA A 416 -0.57 6.07 -2.44
CA ALA A 416 -0.26 5.23 -3.60
C ALA A 416 0.10 6.04 -4.86
N HIS A 417 -0.39 7.28 -4.97
CA HIS A 417 -0.11 8.17 -6.11
C HIS A 417 1.23 8.87 -5.94
N ASN A 418 1.61 9.14 -4.70
CA ASN A 418 2.74 10.00 -4.38
C ASN A 418 4.04 9.24 -4.10
N VAL A 419 4.07 7.90 -4.23
CA VAL A 419 5.30 7.13 -4.06
C VAL A 419 6.35 7.53 -5.11
N GLY A 420 5.94 7.65 -6.37
CA GLY A 420 6.81 8.15 -7.44
C GLY A 420 7.29 9.59 -7.17
N VAL A 421 6.42 10.44 -6.60
CA VAL A 421 6.76 11.82 -6.21
C VAL A 421 7.89 11.84 -5.19
N SER A 422 7.80 11.02 -4.14
CA SER A 422 8.84 10.93 -3.10
C SER A 422 10.17 10.45 -3.71
N LEU A 423 10.13 9.36 -4.47
CA LEU A 423 11.33 8.79 -5.11
C LEU A 423 12.03 9.78 -6.04
N LEU A 424 11.31 10.36 -6.99
CA LEU A 424 11.91 11.30 -7.97
C LEU A 424 12.40 12.57 -7.28
N SER A 425 11.63 13.13 -6.35
CA SER A 425 12.05 14.34 -5.63
C SER A 425 13.35 14.10 -4.85
N LYS A 426 13.49 12.95 -4.20
CA LYS A 426 14.68 12.62 -3.39
C LYS A 426 15.91 12.31 -4.24
N VAL A 427 15.73 11.75 -5.44
CA VAL A 427 16.83 11.56 -6.42
C VAL A 427 17.23 12.87 -7.11
N GLY A 428 16.43 13.93 -7.01
CA GLY A 428 16.69 15.23 -7.65
C GLY A 428 15.99 15.39 -9.02
N LEU A 429 14.99 14.56 -9.31
CA LEU A 429 14.18 14.56 -10.52
C LEU A 429 12.76 15.09 -10.31
N GLY A 430 12.56 15.99 -9.33
CA GLY A 430 11.24 16.58 -9.05
C GLY A 430 10.59 17.28 -10.26
N ARG A 431 11.39 17.71 -11.24
CA ARG A 431 10.91 18.28 -12.53
C ARG A 431 10.19 17.26 -13.43
N LEU A 432 10.26 15.96 -13.13
CA LEU A 432 9.59 14.89 -13.86
C LEU A 432 8.31 14.41 -13.15
N VAL A 433 7.82 15.20 -12.20
CA VAL A 433 6.57 14.95 -11.47
C VAL A 433 5.47 15.85 -12.04
N ALA A 434 4.54 15.24 -12.77
CA ALA A 434 3.36 15.93 -13.28
C ALA A 434 2.28 16.11 -12.21
N LYS A 435 1.41 17.12 -12.38
CA LYS A 435 0.20 17.34 -11.57
C LYS A 435 -1.08 17.05 -12.34
N THR A 436 -1.00 16.99 -13.66
CA THR A 436 -2.12 16.69 -14.55
C THR A 436 -1.67 15.73 -15.65
N GLU A 437 -2.63 15.10 -16.31
CA GLU A 437 -2.36 14.25 -17.48
C GLU A 437 -1.67 15.02 -18.61
N ASP A 438 -2.05 16.28 -18.82
CA ASP A 438 -1.44 17.12 -19.86
C ASP A 438 0.01 17.45 -19.55
N GLU A 439 0.33 17.75 -18.28
CA GLU A 439 1.70 17.94 -17.83
C GLU A 439 2.49 16.63 -17.94
N TYR A 440 1.88 15.49 -17.61
CA TYR A 440 2.51 14.17 -17.76
C TYR A 440 2.90 13.90 -19.22
N VAL A 441 1.99 14.19 -20.17
CA VAL A 441 2.28 14.10 -21.61
C VAL A 441 3.41 15.06 -21.96
N SER A 442 3.32 16.34 -21.58
CA SER A 442 4.34 17.35 -21.89
C SER A 442 5.74 16.93 -21.43
N LEU A 443 5.87 16.47 -20.19
CA LEU A 443 7.17 16.04 -19.64
C LEU A 443 7.76 14.84 -20.39
N ALA A 444 6.92 13.90 -20.82
CA ALA A 444 7.36 12.76 -21.64
C ALA A 444 7.82 13.21 -23.04
N LEU A 445 7.12 14.17 -23.65
CA LEU A 445 7.50 14.74 -24.95
C LEU A 445 8.80 15.55 -24.84
N ASP A 446 8.96 16.34 -23.79
CA ASP A 446 10.17 17.15 -23.55
C ASP A 446 11.40 16.24 -23.45
N LEU A 447 11.31 15.14 -22.68
CA LEU A 447 12.38 14.14 -22.61
C LEU A 447 12.68 13.48 -23.96
N ALA A 448 11.65 13.21 -24.76
CA ALA A 448 11.80 12.56 -26.06
C ALA A 448 12.33 13.50 -27.16
N SER A 449 12.24 14.81 -26.96
CA SER A 449 12.63 15.82 -27.95
C SER A 449 14.14 16.01 -28.08
N ASP A 450 14.92 15.64 -27.06
CA ASP A 450 16.38 15.79 -27.03
C ASP A 450 17.08 14.50 -26.59
N VAL A 451 17.47 13.69 -27.57
CA VAL A 451 18.17 12.42 -27.37
C VAL A 451 19.56 12.61 -26.71
N ASN A 452 20.22 13.75 -26.94
CA ASN A 452 21.53 14.01 -26.33
C ASN A 452 21.37 14.31 -24.83
N ALA A 453 20.42 15.17 -24.47
CA ALA A 453 20.11 15.43 -23.06
C ALA A 453 19.62 14.16 -22.35
N LEU A 454 18.85 13.31 -23.04
CA LEU A 454 18.41 12.02 -22.51
C LEU A 454 19.59 11.07 -22.25
N GLN A 455 20.55 11.01 -23.18
CA GLN A 455 21.78 10.25 -23.03
C GLN A 455 22.62 10.73 -21.84
N GLU A 456 22.80 12.04 -21.68
CA GLU A 456 23.54 12.61 -20.56
C GLU A 456 22.89 12.30 -19.21
N LEU A 457 21.56 12.46 -19.12
CA LEU A 457 20.80 12.09 -17.93
C LEU A 457 20.95 10.59 -17.62
N ARG A 458 20.77 9.73 -18.62
CA ARG A 458 20.87 8.28 -18.46
C ARG A 458 22.21 7.84 -17.88
N MET A 459 23.31 8.40 -18.36
CA MET A 459 24.65 8.01 -17.92
C MET A 459 25.00 8.49 -16.51
N THR A 460 24.32 9.51 -16.00
CA THR A 460 24.57 10.09 -14.66
C THR A 460 23.56 9.62 -13.61
N LEU A 461 22.39 9.12 -14.03
CA LEU A 461 21.26 8.87 -13.15
C LEU A 461 21.51 7.79 -12.07
N ARG A 462 22.26 6.73 -12.39
CA ARG A 462 22.63 5.71 -11.40
C ARG A 462 23.43 6.33 -10.25
N GLU A 463 24.38 7.20 -10.56
CA GLU A 463 25.21 7.86 -9.55
C GLU A 463 24.39 8.86 -8.72
N LEU A 464 23.51 9.64 -9.37
CA LEU A 464 22.57 10.53 -8.68
C LEU A 464 21.71 9.76 -7.68
N MET A 465 21.14 8.62 -8.10
CA MET A 465 20.31 7.79 -7.24
C MET A 465 21.12 7.22 -6.07
N MET A 466 22.32 6.70 -6.31
CA MET A 466 23.18 6.13 -5.26
C MET A 466 23.60 7.15 -4.20
N LYS A 467 23.77 8.42 -4.56
CA LYS A 467 24.09 9.51 -3.62
C LYS A 467 22.85 10.12 -2.94
N SER A 468 21.65 9.72 -3.36
CA SER A 468 20.41 10.28 -2.84
C SER A 468 19.99 9.61 -1.52
N PRO A 469 19.09 10.26 -0.73
CA PRO A 469 18.51 9.63 0.46
C PRO A 469 17.80 8.29 0.21
N VAL A 470 17.43 7.98 -1.04
CA VAL A 470 16.76 6.71 -1.40
C VAL A 470 17.71 5.51 -1.26
N CYS A 471 19.03 5.69 -1.33
CA CYS A 471 20.01 4.60 -1.20
C CYS A 471 20.93 4.75 0.04
N GLU A 472 20.65 5.70 0.93
CA GLU A 472 21.47 6.00 2.11
C GLU A 472 21.05 5.17 3.34
N GLY A 473 21.41 3.88 3.31
CA GLY A 473 20.96 2.87 4.29
C GLY A 473 21.23 3.20 5.76
N GLU A 474 22.41 3.74 6.08
CA GLU A 474 22.75 4.11 7.45
C GLU A 474 21.93 5.29 7.96
N ARG A 475 21.81 6.35 7.14
CA ARG A 475 21.05 7.55 7.51
C ARG A 475 19.57 7.23 7.66
N PHE A 476 19.02 6.42 6.74
CA PHE A 476 17.65 5.93 6.83
C PHE A 476 17.41 5.17 8.14
N THR A 477 18.30 4.22 8.46
CA THR A 477 18.12 3.36 9.64
C THR A 477 18.22 4.15 10.94
N ARG A 478 19.13 5.15 11.04
CA ARG A 478 19.17 6.06 12.20
C ARG A 478 17.89 6.86 12.36
N GLY A 479 17.30 7.34 11.25
CA GLY A 479 16.01 8.03 11.28
C GLY A 479 14.87 7.11 11.75
N LEU A 480 14.90 5.85 11.34
CA LEU A 480 13.95 4.83 11.77
C LEU A 480 14.09 4.48 13.25
N GLU A 481 15.31 4.36 13.76
CA GLU A 481 15.61 4.13 15.18
C GLU A 481 15.13 5.28 16.05
N ALA A 482 15.33 6.52 15.63
CA ALA A 482 14.81 7.70 16.32
C ALA A 482 13.27 7.66 16.41
N ALA A 483 12.59 7.32 15.31
CA ALA A 483 11.14 7.16 15.29
C ALA A 483 10.67 6.04 16.25
N TYR A 484 11.40 4.92 16.30
CA TYR A 484 11.11 3.85 17.26
C TYR A 484 11.30 4.29 18.72
N MET A 485 12.32 5.11 19.02
CA MET A 485 12.51 5.63 20.38
C MET A 485 11.38 6.56 20.77
N ASP A 486 10.94 7.42 19.87
CA ASP A 486 9.84 8.34 20.14
C ASP A 486 8.52 7.57 20.37
N MET A 487 8.23 6.53 19.57
CA MET A 487 7.09 5.64 19.80
C MET A 487 7.18 4.97 21.19
N TRP A 488 8.37 4.50 21.57
CA TRP A 488 8.58 3.81 22.84
C TRP A 488 8.46 4.73 24.06
N ARG A 489 8.99 5.95 23.97
CA ARG A 489 8.83 6.99 25.01
C ARG A 489 7.35 7.32 25.22
N ARG A 490 6.59 7.52 24.14
CA ARG A 490 5.13 7.72 24.20
C ARG A 490 4.41 6.56 24.89
N TYR A 491 4.78 5.32 24.58
CA TYR A 491 4.24 4.13 25.25
C TYR A 491 4.56 4.09 26.77
N CYS A 492 5.79 4.47 27.15
CA CYS A 492 6.18 4.57 28.56
C CYS A 492 5.31 5.59 29.30
N ASP A 493 5.01 6.72 28.65
CA ASP A 493 4.13 7.79 29.15
C ASP A 493 2.64 7.43 29.13
N GLY A 494 2.28 6.26 28.59
CA GLY A 494 0.90 5.77 28.51
C GLY A 494 0.12 6.24 27.27
N ASP A 495 0.76 6.93 26.33
CA ASP A 495 0.17 7.27 25.04
C ASP A 495 0.29 6.09 24.06
N VAL A 496 -0.81 5.34 23.91
CA VAL A 496 -0.89 4.19 23.01
C VAL A 496 -2.07 4.36 22.04
N PRO A 497 -1.83 4.65 20.75
CA PRO A 497 -2.90 4.94 19.78
C PRO A 497 -3.95 3.83 19.63
N SER A 498 -3.55 2.55 19.65
CA SER A 498 -4.50 1.43 19.58
C SER A 498 -5.40 1.33 20.80
N LEU A 499 -4.89 1.53 22.01
CA LEU A 499 -5.71 1.48 23.23
C LEU A 499 -6.79 2.55 23.24
N ARG A 500 -6.46 3.79 22.83
CA ARG A 500 -7.44 4.88 22.68
C ARG A 500 -8.54 4.52 21.69
N ARG A 501 -8.19 3.91 20.55
CA ARG A 501 -9.17 3.48 19.54
C ARG A 501 -10.03 2.30 20.01
N LEU A 502 -9.45 1.33 20.69
CA LEU A 502 -10.17 0.15 21.18
C LEU A 502 -11.22 0.55 22.23
N ALA A 503 -10.88 1.46 23.15
CA ALA A 503 -11.83 1.99 24.12
C ALA A 503 -13.05 2.65 23.44
N LEU A 504 -12.83 3.47 22.40
CA LEU A 504 -13.91 4.11 21.64
C LEU A 504 -14.82 3.10 20.89
N LEU A 505 -14.30 1.93 20.51
CA LEU A 505 -15.09 0.87 19.88
C LEU A 505 -15.97 0.12 20.88
N GLU A 506 -15.54 0.02 22.13
CA GLU A 506 -16.30 -0.61 23.22
C GLU A 506 -17.45 0.29 23.70
N GLU A 507 -17.25 1.61 23.71
CA GLU A 507 -18.28 2.60 24.09
C GLU A 507 -19.40 2.77 23.04
N HIS A 508 -19.14 2.42 21.78
CA HIS A 508 -20.09 2.53 20.67
C HIS A 508 -20.19 1.25 19.83
N PRO A 509 -20.80 0.16 20.36
CA PRO A 509 -21.06 -1.03 19.58
C PRO A 509 -22.07 -0.69 18.47
N VAL A 510 -21.60 -0.60 17.22
CA VAL A 510 -22.48 -0.48 16.05
C VAL A 510 -23.38 -1.74 16.02
N ALA A 511 -24.69 -1.53 16.11
CA ALA A 511 -25.68 -2.60 16.07
C ALA A 511 -25.60 -3.34 14.73
N ASN A 512 -25.07 -4.56 14.73
CA ASN A 512 -25.10 -5.44 13.57
C ASN A 512 -26.43 -6.20 13.53
N GLY A 513 -27.36 -5.73 12.71
CA GLY A 513 -28.60 -6.42 12.36
C GLY A 513 -29.27 -5.78 11.13
N PRO A 514 -30.07 -6.52 10.34
CA PRO A 514 -30.65 -6.04 9.07
C PRO A 514 -31.81 -5.04 9.25
N ASP A 515 -31.85 -4.28 10.35
CA ASP A 515 -32.95 -3.35 10.68
C ASP A 515 -32.44 -1.89 10.80
N SER A 516 -31.41 -1.54 10.03
CA SER A 516 -30.83 -0.19 10.00
C SER A 516 -31.71 0.87 9.32
N ASP A 517 -32.83 0.48 8.71
CA ASP A 517 -33.76 1.42 8.06
C ASP A 517 -34.70 2.15 9.04
N LYS A 518 -34.79 1.72 10.30
CA LYS A 518 -35.65 2.40 11.30
C LYS A 518 -34.91 3.42 12.17
N THR A 519 -33.57 3.39 12.17
CA THR A 519 -32.76 4.32 12.99
C THR A 519 -32.51 5.65 12.26
N SER A 520 -32.52 5.64 10.93
CA SER A 520 -32.47 6.84 10.08
C SER A 520 -33.76 7.67 10.16
N GLU A 521 -34.94 7.03 10.24
CA GLU A 521 -36.23 7.72 10.41
C GLU A 521 -36.36 8.40 11.79
N LYS A 522 -35.92 7.75 12.87
CA LYS A 522 -35.93 8.38 14.22
C LYS A 522 -34.96 9.56 14.37
N LEU A 523 -33.83 9.55 13.67
CA LEU A 523 -32.91 10.69 13.65
C LEU A 523 -33.39 11.85 12.76
N ALA A 524 -34.19 11.54 11.73
CA ALA A 524 -34.85 12.56 10.89
C ALA A 524 -35.99 13.25 11.65
N ASP A 525 -36.80 12.51 12.42
CA ASP A 525 -37.89 13.08 13.24
C ASP A 525 -37.36 13.97 14.39
N LEU A 526 -36.25 13.60 15.02
CA LEU A 526 -35.59 14.43 16.05
C LEU A 526 -34.96 15.71 15.49
N LYS A 527 -34.58 15.73 14.21
CA LYS A 527 -34.11 16.94 13.52
C LYS A 527 -35.29 17.81 13.03
N ALA A 528 -36.39 17.21 12.60
CA ALA A 528 -37.60 17.93 12.20
C ALA A 528 -38.28 18.65 13.39
N GLN A 529 -38.34 18.01 14.56
CA GLN A 529 -38.88 18.63 15.79
C GLN A 529 -38.01 19.76 16.35
N ARG A 530 -36.71 19.80 16.05
CA ARG A 530 -35.82 20.92 16.40
C ARG A 530 -35.90 22.08 15.41
N ALA A 531 -36.30 21.84 14.16
CA ALA A 531 -36.43 22.88 13.14
C ALA A 531 -37.77 23.64 13.22
N SER A 532 -38.82 23.01 13.76
CA SER A 532 -40.14 23.62 13.94
C SER A 532 -40.26 24.53 15.16
N ALA A 533 -39.24 24.62 16.02
CA ALA A 533 -39.22 25.45 17.23
C ALA A 533 -38.52 26.82 17.04
N THR A 534 -38.15 27.18 15.79
CA THR A 534 -37.39 28.41 15.48
C THR A 534 -38.05 29.29 14.41
N VAL A 535 -39.36 29.15 14.18
CA VAL A 535 -40.09 30.03 13.24
C VAL A 535 -41.38 30.52 13.89
N GLU A 536 -41.25 31.39 14.88
CA GLU A 536 -42.32 32.30 15.29
C GLU A 536 -41.67 33.49 15.98
N GLU A 537 -41.41 34.55 15.20
CA GLU A 537 -41.38 35.97 15.56
C GLU A 537 -40.50 36.72 14.55
N ASP A 538 -41.10 37.15 13.44
CA ASP A 538 -40.78 38.46 12.86
C ASP A 538 -41.80 38.82 11.77
N ASN A 539 -42.67 39.79 12.08
CA ASN A 539 -43.44 40.50 11.06
C ASN A 539 -43.72 41.95 11.49
N GLN A 540 -43.17 42.89 10.70
CA GLN A 540 -43.55 44.32 10.52
C GLN A 540 -42.91 45.39 11.44
N PRO A 541 -42.83 46.68 11.02
CA PRO A 541 -41.78 47.29 10.18
C PRO A 541 -41.20 48.59 10.83
N PRO A 542 -40.27 49.34 10.19
CA PRO A 542 -39.37 50.25 10.93
C PRO A 542 -39.89 51.69 11.05
N ALA A 543 -39.53 52.35 12.16
CA ALA A 543 -39.63 53.81 12.31
C ALA A 543 -38.46 54.36 13.17
N MET A 544 -38.14 55.62 12.89
CA MET A 544 -36.89 56.32 13.16
C MET A 544 -36.58 56.72 14.62
N ALA A 545 -35.29 57.06 14.81
CA ALA A 545 -34.77 58.25 15.50
C ALA A 545 -34.19 58.10 16.94
N ASN A 546 -32.91 58.49 17.01
CA ASN A 546 -32.23 59.32 18.01
C ASN A 546 -32.13 58.89 19.49
N GLY A 547 -30.90 58.99 20.02
CA GLY A 547 -30.69 59.71 21.29
C GLY A 547 -29.94 58.99 22.42
N VAL A 548 -28.62 59.15 22.44
CA VAL A 548 -27.84 59.75 23.55
C VAL A 548 -27.95 59.19 24.99
N ARG A 549 -26.75 58.90 25.53
CA ARG A 549 -26.24 58.99 26.93
C ARG A 549 -26.33 57.78 27.90
N SER A 550 -25.13 57.49 28.37
CA SER A 550 -24.66 56.82 29.60
C SER A 550 -25.11 57.55 30.90
N PRO A 551 -24.55 57.27 32.10
CA PRO A 551 -23.97 56.05 32.72
C PRO A 551 -24.58 55.79 34.13
N SER A 552 -24.16 54.73 34.83
CA SER A 552 -23.64 54.78 36.23
C SER A 552 -23.67 53.41 36.93
N SER A 553 -22.51 53.02 37.49
CA SER A 553 -22.36 52.09 38.62
C SER A 553 -22.76 52.82 39.93
N PRO A 554 -22.91 52.18 41.13
CA PRO A 554 -21.80 51.50 41.84
C PRO A 554 -22.19 50.31 42.79
N ALA A 555 -21.15 49.59 43.24
CA ALA A 555 -20.82 49.03 44.58
C ALA A 555 -21.97 48.54 45.54
N ALA A 556 -21.85 47.56 46.44
CA ALA A 556 -20.71 47.05 47.23
C ALA A 556 -21.14 45.79 48.06
N ALA A 557 -20.15 44.99 48.52
CA ALA A 557 -20.01 44.38 49.87
C ALA A 557 -21.02 43.29 50.34
N LYS A 558 -20.77 42.34 51.25
CA LYS A 558 -19.63 41.71 51.98
C LYS A 558 -20.24 40.53 52.82
N CYS A 559 -19.37 39.75 53.48
CA CYS A 559 -19.58 38.77 54.58
C CYS A 559 -19.79 37.30 54.15
N GLU A 560 -18.86 36.37 54.44
CA GLU A 560 -18.54 35.73 55.75
C GLU A 560 -19.71 34.89 56.28
N SER A 561 -19.60 33.66 56.81
CA SER A 561 -18.49 32.79 57.22
C SER A 561 -19.06 31.40 57.62
N ASN A 562 -18.17 30.40 57.74
CA ASN A 562 -18.22 29.20 58.62
C ASN A 562 -19.39 28.20 58.50
N GLY A 563 -19.20 26.87 58.57
CA GLY A 563 -18.05 26.02 58.86
C GLY A 563 -18.53 24.62 59.30
N HIS A 564 -17.64 23.63 59.21
CA HIS A 564 -17.57 22.36 59.98
C HIS A 564 -18.72 21.34 59.79
N SER A 565 -18.52 20.00 59.81
CA SER A 565 -17.36 19.13 60.01
C SER A 565 -17.82 17.65 59.98
N SER A 566 -16.90 16.74 59.61
CA SER A 566 -16.77 15.33 60.07
C SER A 566 -17.84 14.32 59.60
N GLN A 567 -17.53 13.07 59.19
CA GLN A 567 -16.32 12.22 59.30
C GLN A 567 -16.06 11.50 57.98
#